data_AF-G9NPX2-F1
#
_entry.id   AF-G9NPX2-F1
#
_cell.length_a   1.000
_cell.length_b   1.000
_cell.length_c   1.000
_cell.angle_alpha   90.00
_cell.angle_beta   90.00
_cell.angle_gamma   90.00
#
_symmetry.space_group_name_H-M   'P 1'
#
loop_
_entity.id
_entity.type
_entity.pdbx_description
1 polymer ?
#
loop_
_entity_poly.entity_id
_entity_poly.type
_entity_poly.pdbx_seq_one_letter_code
_entity_poly.pdbx_strand_id
1 'polypeptide(L)'
;MAQSVVSVLQRPADSANQYLSIRSFIVSQSEILAALEDITQSKWSVSYVDADNLRQEGWRLLADGNPKQGIESIIRGALFQGRRDISVSQDALANTQLGLLTTNLRDYLESMDKSQ
;
A
#
# COMPACT_ATOMS: atom_id res chain seq x y z
N MET A 1 -8.33 -6.90 7.74
CA MET A 1 -8.62 -7.84 6.65
C MET A 1 -9.75 -8.82 6.99
N ALA A 2 -9.66 -9.62 8.07
CA ALA A 2 -10.75 -10.55 8.44
C ALA A 2 -12.13 -9.88 8.60
N GLN A 3 -12.17 -8.71 9.25
CA GLN A 3 -13.39 -7.91 9.39
C GLN A 3 -14.02 -7.53 8.04
N SER A 4 -13.20 -7.29 7.02
CA SER A 4 -13.66 -6.94 5.68
C SER A 4 -14.38 -8.11 5.02
N VAL A 5 -13.86 -9.33 5.17
CA VAL A 5 -14.49 -10.57 4.67
C VAL A 5 -15.82 -10.80 5.36
N VAL A 6 -15.87 -10.67 6.70
CA VAL A 6 -17.12 -10.80 7.47
C VAL A 6 -18.16 -9.79 6.98
N SER A 7 -17.75 -8.52 6.78
CA SER A 7 -18.66 -7.47 6.32
C SER A 7 -19.24 -7.76 4.93
N VAL A 8 -18.41 -8.24 3.99
CA VAL A 8 -18.85 -8.64 2.64
C VAL A 8 -19.90 -9.75 2.73
N LEU A 9 -19.67 -10.77 3.54
CA LEU A 9 -20.59 -11.91 3.68
C LEU A 9 -21.92 -11.54 4.36
N GLN A 10 -21.90 -10.56 5.27
CA GLN A 10 -23.10 -10.10 5.97
C GLN A 10 -23.96 -9.13 5.15
N ARG A 11 -23.41 -8.56 4.07
CA ARG A 11 -24.07 -7.54 3.24
C ARG A 11 -24.16 -7.95 1.75
N PRO A 12 -24.74 -9.11 1.41
CA PRO A 12 -24.75 -9.63 0.03
C PRO A 12 -25.46 -8.71 -0.96
N ALA A 13 -26.48 -7.96 -0.52
CA ALA A 13 -27.16 -6.96 -1.36
C ALA A 13 -26.21 -5.85 -1.85
N ASP A 14 -25.19 -5.56 -1.05
CA ASP A 14 -24.20 -4.50 -1.30
C ASP A 14 -22.86 -5.05 -1.83
N SER A 15 -22.68 -6.37 -1.90
CA SER A 15 -21.35 -6.96 -2.11
C SER A 15 -21.28 -8.07 -3.14
N ALA A 16 -22.41 -8.69 -3.51
CA ALA A 16 -22.42 -9.84 -4.41
C ALA A 16 -22.03 -9.46 -5.85
N ASN A 17 -21.27 -10.35 -6.50
CA ASN A 17 -20.92 -10.31 -7.93
C ASN A 17 -20.20 -9.04 -8.41
N GLN A 18 -19.36 -8.44 -7.54
CA GLN A 18 -18.58 -7.27 -7.90
C GLN A 18 -17.18 -7.27 -7.27
N TYR A 19 -16.26 -6.51 -7.88
CA TYR A 19 -14.94 -6.25 -7.33
C TYR A 19 -15.01 -5.13 -6.29
N LEU A 20 -14.58 -5.43 -5.07
CA LEU A 20 -14.59 -4.47 -3.96
C LEU A 20 -13.17 -4.11 -3.55
N SER A 21 -12.86 -2.83 -3.61
CA SER A 21 -11.60 -2.30 -3.10
C SER A 21 -11.79 -1.81 -1.68
N ILE A 22 -11.03 -2.36 -0.74
CA ILE A 22 -11.11 -2.03 0.68
C ILE A 22 -9.71 -1.68 1.16
N ARG A 23 -9.57 -0.55 1.87
CA ARG A 23 -8.27 -0.11 2.41
C ARG A 23 -8.37 0.17 3.90
N SER A 24 -7.35 -0.25 4.66
CA SER A 24 -7.18 0.19 6.05
C SER A 24 -6.61 1.60 6.11
N PHE A 25 -5.68 1.95 5.22
CA PHE A 25 -5.00 3.24 5.21
C PHE A 25 -5.12 3.91 3.83
N ILE A 26 -5.22 5.23 3.84
CA ILE A 26 -5.15 6.08 2.66
C ILE A 26 -4.08 7.12 2.96
N VAL A 27 -2.83 6.74 2.70
CA VAL A 27 -1.64 7.52 3.08
C VAL A 27 -0.59 7.43 1.98
N SER A 28 0.24 8.46 1.90
CA SER A 28 1.41 8.56 1.04
C SER A 28 2.66 7.98 1.71
N GLN A 29 3.68 7.69 0.90
CA GLN A 29 4.98 7.22 1.41
C GLN A 29 5.65 8.25 2.33
N SER A 30 5.49 9.55 2.06
CA SER A 30 6.02 10.60 2.93
C SER A 30 5.29 10.70 4.26
N GLU A 31 3.99 10.44 4.31
CA GLU A 31 3.24 10.38 5.57
C GLU A 31 3.65 9.18 6.41
N ILE A 32 3.90 8.02 5.79
CA ILE A 32 4.46 6.84 6.48
C ILE A 32 5.84 7.16 7.05
N LEU A 33 6.72 7.75 6.24
CA LEU A 33 8.06 8.14 6.69
C LEU A 33 7.98 9.11 7.87
N ALA A 34 7.20 10.19 7.75
CA ALA A 34 7.08 11.19 8.80
C ALA A 34 6.56 10.60 10.12
N ALA A 35 5.56 9.72 10.06
CA ALA A 35 5.03 9.05 11.24
C ALA A 35 6.08 8.14 11.92
N LEU A 36 6.82 7.37 11.12
CA LEU A 36 7.87 6.49 11.64
C LEU A 36 9.05 7.29 12.24
N GLU A 37 9.47 8.37 11.61
CA GLU A 37 10.55 9.23 12.13
C GLU A 37 10.15 9.88 13.46
N ASP A 38 8.89 10.28 13.59
CA ASP A 38 8.35 10.84 14.83
C ASP A 38 8.23 9.78 15.94
N ILE A 39 7.74 8.58 15.64
CA ILE A 39 7.64 7.49 16.64
C ILE A 39 9.02 7.04 17.12
N THR A 40 9.97 6.86 16.19
CA THR A 40 11.32 6.34 16.48
C THR A 40 12.32 7.41 16.90
N GLN A 41 11.92 8.69 16.90
CA GLN A 41 12.77 9.84 17.19
C GLN A 41 14.08 9.85 16.36
N SER A 42 14.01 9.30 15.14
CA SER A 42 15.15 9.10 14.25
C SER A 42 14.83 9.65 12.87
N LYS A 43 15.81 10.25 12.21
CA LYS A 43 15.69 10.71 10.82
C LYS A 43 16.38 9.76 9.87
N TRP A 44 15.80 9.53 8.70
CA TRP A 44 16.39 8.69 7.67
C TRP A 44 16.73 9.47 6.41
N SER A 45 17.85 9.12 5.79
CA SER A 45 18.24 9.67 4.50
C SER A 45 17.26 9.20 3.41
N VAL A 46 16.71 10.15 2.66
CA VAL A 46 15.78 9.88 1.55
C VAL A 46 16.50 9.98 0.21
N SER A 47 16.34 8.96 -0.64
CA SER A 47 16.76 9.00 -2.04
C SER A 47 15.54 8.97 -2.96
N TYR A 48 15.56 9.84 -3.97
CA TYR A 48 14.52 9.89 -5.00
C TYR A 48 14.98 9.08 -6.21
N VAL A 49 14.03 8.37 -6.80
CA VAL A 49 14.27 7.48 -7.95
C VAL A 49 13.18 7.70 -8.99
N ASP A 50 13.54 7.53 -10.25
CA ASP A 50 12.57 7.54 -11.34
C ASP A 50 11.92 6.15 -11.49
N ALA A 51 10.60 6.12 -11.37
CA ALA A 51 9.84 4.88 -11.37
C ALA A 51 9.82 4.16 -12.73
N ASP A 52 9.93 4.91 -13.84
CA ASP A 52 9.99 4.33 -15.18
C ASP A 52 11.38 3.72 -15.45
N ASN A 53 12.45 4.39 -14.98
CA ASN A 53 13.80 3.84 -15.02
C ASN A 53 13.90 2.54 -14.21
N LEU A 54 13.32 2.49 -13.01
CA LEU A 54 13.28 1.26 -12.20
C LEU A 54 12.58 0.10 -12.92
N ARG A 55 11.47 0.38 -13.64
CA ARG A 55 10.74 -0.66 -14.37
C ARG A 55 11.54 -1.15 -15.57
N GLN A 56 12.14 -0.24 -16.35
CA GLN A 56 12.96 -0.60 -17.50
C GLN A 56 14.17 -1.44 -17.07
N GLU A 57 14.87 -1.00 -16.03
CA GLU A 57 16.01 -1.72 -15.47
C GLU A 57 15.59 -3.10 -14.94
N GLY A 58 14.45 -3.17 -14.26
CA GLY A 58 13.96 -4.44 -13.74
C GLY A 58 13.66 -5.47 -14.83
N TRP A 59 13.05 -5.07 -15.95
CA TRP A 59 12.83 -5.95 -17.09
C TRP A 59 14.14 -6.37 -17.78
N ARG A 60 15.10 -5.45 -17.90
CA ARG A 60 16.44 -5.75 -18.42
C ARG A 60 17.14 -6.80 -17.55
N LEU A 61 17.14 -6.62 -16.23
CA LEU A 61 17.74 -7.55 -15.28
C LEU A 61 17.08 -8.94 -15.34
N LEU A 62 15.76 -9.01 -15.52
CA LEU A 62 15.08 -10.30 -15.72
C LEU A 62 15.57 -11.02 -16.98
N ALA A 63 15.67 -10.28 -18.10
CA ALA A 63 16.16 -10.84 -19.37
C ALA A 63 17.62 -11.31 -19.27
N ASP A 64 18.44 -10.62 -18.47
CA ASP A 64 19.86 -10.94 -18.26
C ASP A 64 20.10 -12.03 -17.19
N GLY A 65 19.05 -12.71 -16.71
CA GLY A 65 19.17 -13.81 -15.75
C GLY A 65 19.39 -13.37 -14.30
N ASN A 66 19.03 -12.12 -13.95
CA ASN A 66 19.12 -11.56 -12.59
C ASN A 66 17.71 -11.35 -11.98
N PRO A 67 16.94 -12.43 -11.73
CA PRO A 67 15.51 -12.32 -11.45
C PRO A 67 15.20 -11.64 -10.12
N LYS A 68 16.06 -11.80 -9.10
CA LYS A 68 15.85 -11.18 -7.79
C LYS A 68 15.84 -9.65 -7.90
N GLN A 69 16.90 -9.08 -8.48
CA GLN A 69 17.06 -7.63 -8.64
C GLN A 69 16.05 -7.09 -9.67
N GLY A 70 15.75 -7.87 -10.70
CA GLY A 70 14.74 -7.53 -11.69
C GLY A 70 13.34 -7.36 -11.09
N ILE A 71 12.88 -8.36 -10.33
CA ILE A 71 11.58 -8.32 -9.64
C ILE A 71 11.54 -7.19 -8.62
N GLU A 72 12.60 -7.01 -7.81
CA GLU A 72 12.68 -5.93 -6.84
C GLU A 72 12.52 -4.54 -7.51
N SER A 73 13.22 -4.31 -8.62
CA SER A 73 13.16 -3.04 -9.34
C SER A 73 11.79 -2.80 -9.96
N ILE A 74 11.13 -3.83 -10.50
CA ILE A 74 9.76 -3.74 -11.02
C ILE A 74 8.78 -3.38 -9.91
N ILE A 75 8.87 -4.02 -8.74
CA ILE A 75 8.00 -3.76 -7.59
C ILE A 75 8.20 -2.31 -7.10
N ARG A 76 9.44 -1.88 -6.92
CA ARG A 76 9.74 -0.49 -6.53
C ARG A 76 9.21 0.51 -7.55
N GLY A 77 9.43 0.24 -8.83
CA GLY A 77 8.89 1.05 -9.93
C GLY A 77 7.36 1.16 -9.87
N ALA A 78 6.65 0.04 -9.64
CA ALA A 78 5.20 0.05 -9.50
C ALA A 78 4.73 0.87 -8.28
N LEU A 79 5.34 0.65 -7.11
CA LEU A 79 4.96 1.33 -5.87
C LEU A 79 5.25 2.84 -5.91
N PHE A 80 6.34 3.27 -6.53
CA PHE A 80 6.78 4.66 -6.51
C PHE A 80 6.19 5.52 -7.63
N GLN A 81 5.65 4.91 -8.68
CA GLN A 81 5.06 5.66 -9.80
C GLN A 81 3.82 6.47 -9.40
N GLY A 82 3.15 6.09 -8.31
CA GLY A 82 1.89 6.70 -7.86
C GLY A 82 0.76 6.62 -8.89
N ARG A 83 0.88 5.80 -9.96
CA ARG A 83 -0.14 5.67 -11.01
C ARG A 83 -1.36 4.92 -10.49
N ARG A 84 -2.52 5.33 -11.01
CA ARG A 84 -3.87 4.81 -10.68
C ARG A 84 -4.05 3.32 -10.94
N ASP A 85 -3.13 2.67 -11.64
CA ASP A 85 -3.25 1.25 -11.98
C ASP A 85 -3.12 0.33 -10.75
N ILE A 86 -2.51 0.80 -9.65
CA ILE A 86 -2.45 0.11 -8.35
C ILE A 86 -3.07 0.91 -7.19
N SER A 87 -3.43 2.17 -7.44
CA SER A 87 -4.08 3.04 -6.46
C SER A 87 -5.54 3.27 -6.83
N VAL A 88 -6.43 2.82 -5.94
CA VAL A 88 -7.87 3.01 -6.09
C VAL A 88 -8.21 4.35 -5.46
N SER A 89 -8.97 5.19 -6.16
CA SER A 89 -9.44 6.46 -5.59
C SER A 89 -10.24 6.22 -4.32
N GLN A 90 -10.16 7.15 -3.38
CA GLN A 90 -10.89 7.04 -2.12
C GLN A 90 -12.41 6.88 -2.34
N ASP A 91 -12.96 7.57 -3.34
CA ASP A 91 -14.37 7.50 -3.71
C ASP A 91 -14.80 6.15 -4.29
N ALA A 92 -13.83 5.34 -4.76
CA ALA A 92 -14.09 4.00 -5.28
C ALA A 92 -13.89 2.90 -4.21
N LEU A 93 -13.64 3.26 -2.95
CA LEU A 93 -13.50 2.29 -1.87
C LEU A 93 -14.86 1.88 -1.31
N ALA A 94 -15.04 0.57 -1.16
CA ALA A 94 -16.24 -0.03 -0.58
C ALA A 94 -16.30 0.11 0.96
N ASN A 95 -15.35 0.79 1.59
CA ASN A 95 -15.24 0.95 3.03
C ASN A 95 -16.55 1.45 3.65
N THR A 96 -17.08 2.58 3.20
CA THR A 96 -18.32 3.17 3.74
C THR A 96 -19.53 2.27 3.52
N GLN A 97 -19.68 1.71 2.31
CA GLN A 97 -20.77 0.78 1.98
C GLN A 97 -20.75 -0.46 2.87
N LEU A 98 -19.56 -0.94 3.23
CA LEU A 98 -19.36 -2.09 4.11
C LEU A 98 -19.30 -1.72 5.60
N GLY A 99 -19.51 -0.46 5.97
CA GLY A 99 -19.41 0.00 7.36
C GLY A 99 -18.03 -0.23 7.98
N LEU A 100 -16.96 -0.15 7.17
CA LEU A 100 -15.57 -0.36 7.58
C LEU A 100 -14.87 1.00 7.68
N LEU A 101 -14.34 1.30 8.86
CA LEU A 101 -13.52 2.48 9.09
C LEU A 101 -12.08 2.27 8.59
N THR A 102 -11.47 3.34 8.09
CA THR A 102 -10.02 3.39 7.92
C THR A 102 -9.35 3.46 9.29
N THR A 103 -8.20 2.81 9.41
CA THR A 103 -7.38 2.80 10.62
C THR A 103 -6.50 4.05 10.66
N ASN A 104 -6.27 4.59 11.86
CA ASN A 104 -5.27 5.64 12.06
C ASN A 104 -3.87 5.02 11.90
N LEU A 105 -3.06 5.57 10.98
CA LEU A 105 -1.72 5.05 10.70
C LEU A 105 -0.83 5.07 11.95
N ARG A 106 -0.89 6.14 12.75
CA ARG A 106 -0.03 6.29 13.92
C ARG A 106 -0.33 5.23 14.97
N ASP A 107 -1.61 5.06 15.32
CA ASP A 107 -2.03 4.07 16.32
C ASP A 107 -1.57 2.66 15.94
N TYR A 108 -1.65 2.34 14.63
CA TYR A 108 -1.17 1.08 14.10
C TYR A 108 0.35 0.93 14.25
N LEU A 109 1.14 1.93 13.86
CA LEU A 109 2.60 1.89 13.97
C LEU A 109 3.06 1.79 15.43
N GLU A 110 2.42 2.51 16.35
CA GLU A 110 2.72 2.42 17.79
C GLU A 110 2.38 1.03 18.37
N SER A 111 1.36 0.35 17.84
CA SER A 111 1.04 -1.02 18.26
C SER A 111 2.11 -2.04 17.85
N MET A 112 2.82 -1.77 16.75
CA MET A 112 3.91 -2.62 16.28
C MET A 112 5.17 -2.45 17.14
N ASP A 113 5.45 -1.23 17.61
CA ASP A 113 6.60 -0.92 18.46
C ASP A 113 6.47 -1.57 19.85
N LYS A 114 5.26 -1.60 20.41
CA LYS A 114 4.95 -2.22 21.72
C LYS A 114 5.00 -3.76 21.72
N SER A 115 5.27 -4.39 20.59
CA SER A 115 5.29 -5.85 20.43
C SER A 115 6.70 -6.46 20.50
N GLN A 116 7.71 -5.67 20.91
CA GLN A 116 9.07 -6.09 21.26
C GLN A 116 9.24 -6.14 22.78
#